data_AF-A0A7X3NWX1-F1
#
_entry.id   AF-A0A7X3NWX1-F1
#
_cell.length_a   1.000
_cell.length_b   1.000
_cell.length_c   1.000
_cell.angle_alpha   90.00
_cell.angle_beta   90.00
_cell.angle_gamma   90.00
#
_symmetry.space_group_name_H-M   'P 1'
#
loop_
_entity.id
_entity.type
_entity.pdbx_description
1 polymer ?
#
loop_
_entity_poly.entity_id
_entity_poly.type
_entity_poly.pdbx_seq_one_letter_code
_entity_poly.pdbx_strand_id
1 'polypeptide(L)'
;MTKITREDIQCIGDEDTLLHFLEEKLNLPIPEGYSLKDITINYANFALGLSGTVANQVLDCQEFSVSPGESSGIILIRLNNESGYAEALRAIAKGLDGQKRRVAELRFICMNEYFQPFAIAYFKNWPTAVLNILAWTQENTHIHTSSEHEIPTALFSKDEGRDVPYGEKDEPPSDEQKETKETSASEGYGATQQRHRSKPTSPETLLAKLRKTGGPLSRYGNLHIGIVPGHTAFLIDECTRDQFVNEDPDSIELIKPLLKPRKWKGELGCLICIPRHWTGKDESTAEQIFAETYPEISKHMSSHIDKLKERSAYKSRYATAEFYWDLPAYNFYADLKRPKIFWPPTTSSMSAAYDDSGKLLTSAAFFSTEDLSLLAILNSNLFAWYAHRKYWNEALKRLKLNIGNMQKAPIADRREEQKAELTELVQRILNDPDSFEVADTKWKIDQLIYELYELTPMEINLIEEESSQ
;
A
#
# COMPACT_ATOMS: atom_id res chain seq x y z
N MET A 1 4.72 -2.41 -37.97
CA MET A 1 3.70 -2.21 -36.92
C MET A 1 3.79 -0.78 -36.43
N THR A 2 2.65 -0.17 -36.15
CA THR A 2 2.46 1.25 -35.85
C THR A 2 2.82 1.53 -34.38
N LYS A 3 3.40 2.70 -34.09
CA LYS A 3 3.64 3.13 -32.70
C LYS A 3 2.30 3.31 -32.00
N ILE A 4 2.14 2.71 -30.81
CA ILE A 4 0.94 2.85 -29.99
C ILE A 4 1.07 4.15 -29.20
N THR A 5 0.12 5.07 -29.37
CA THR A 5 0.08 6.35 -28.64
C THR A 5 -0.95 6.34 -27.52
N ARG A 6 -0.94 7.41 -26.70
CA ARG A 6 -1.94 7.60 -25.64
C ARG A 6 -3.34 7.76 -26.23
N GLU A 7 -3.45 8.48 -27.35
CA GLU A 7 -4.70 8.73 -28.04
C GLU A 7 -5.32 7.42 -28.54
N ASP A 8 -4.51 6.51 -29.11
CA ASP A 8 -4.97 5.19 -29.56
C ASP A 8 -5.65 4.40 -28.43
N ILE A 9 -5.12 4.49 -27.20
CA ILE A 9 -5.65 3.79 -26.03
C ILE A 9 -6.88 4.50 -25.46
N GLN A 10 -6.89 5.83 -25.47
CA GLN A 10 -8.03 6.64 -24.99
C GLN A 10 -9.29 6.47 -25.85
N CYS A 11 -9.11 6.09 -27.12
CA CYS A 11 -10.21 5.77 -28.03
C CYS A 11 -10.87 4.40 -27.76
N ILE A 12 -10.28 3.54 -26.93
CA ILE A 12 -10.87 2.25 -26.56
C ILE A 12 -11.94 2.49 -25.50
N GLY A 13 -13.21 2.29 -25.85
CA GLY A 13 -14.35 2.45 -24.94
C GLY A 13 -15.43 1.39 -25.10
N ASP A 14 -15.30 0.52 -26.09
CA ASP A 14 -16.23 -0.56 -26.41
C ASP A 14 -15.51 -1.70 -27.15
N GLU A 15 -16.27 -2.72 -27.52
CA GLU A 15 -15.75 -3.89 -28.23
C GLU A 15 -15.22 -3.54 -29.63
N ASP A 16 -15.91 -2.69 -30.39
CA ASP A 16 -15.53 -2.34 -31.76
C ASP A 16 -14.21 -1.55 -31.79
N THR A 17 -14.08 -0.57 -30.90
CA THR A 17 -12.85 0.22 -30.74
C THR A 17 -11.69 -0.63 -30.24
N LEU A 18 -11.94 -1.64 -29.39
CA LEU A 18 -10.93 -2.62 -28.99
C LEU A 18 -10.49 -3.48 -30.18
N LEU A 19 -11.42 -4.05 -30.95
CA LEU A 19 -11.09 -4.89 -32.11
C LEU A 19 -10.28 -4.11 -33.14
N HIS A 20 -10.66 -2.86 -33.41
CA HIS A 20 -9.91 -1.97 -34.29
C HIS A 20 -8.47 -1.73 -33.78
N PHE A 21 -8.30 -1.48 -32.49
CA PHE A 21 -6.98 -1.33 -31.87
C PHE A 21 -6.14 -2.61 -32.02
N LEU A 22 -6.72 -3.78 -31.76
CA LEU A 22 -6.05 -5.07 -31.86
C LEU A 22 -5.60 -5.37 -33.30
N GLU A 23 -6.43 -5.07 -34.28
CA GLU A 23 -6.10 -5.22 -35.70
C GLU A 23 -5.01 -4.23 -36.13
N GLU A 24 -5.21 -2.93 -35.90
CA GLU A 24 -4.35 -1.86 -36.43
C GLU A 24 -3.00 -1.77 -35.70
N LYS A 25 -3.01 -1.94 -34.36
CA LYS A 25 -1.84 -1.72 -33.51
C LYS A 25 -1.11 -2.99 -33.15
N LEU A 26 -1.82 -4.08 -32.91
CA LEU A 26 -1.23 -5.38 -32.56
C LEU A 26 -1.13 -6.33 -33.75
N ASN A 27 -1.61 -5.93 -34.94
CA ASN A 27 -1.54 -6.71 -36.18
C ASN A 27 -2.17 -8.11 -36.03
N LEU A 28 -3.24 -8.19 -35.26
CA LEU A 28 -4.05 -9.40 -35.13
C LEU A 28 -4.94 -9.53 -36.40
N PRO A 29 -4.89 -10.65 -37.14
CA PRO A 29 -5.74 -10.85 -38.32
C PRO A 29 -7.20 -11.11 -37.90
N ILE A 30 -7.97 -10.04 -37.71
CA ILE A 30 -9.38 -10.13 -37.33
C ILE A 30 -10.22 -10.10 -38.61
N PRO A 31 -11.01 -11.15 -38.93
CA PRO A 31 -11.85 -11.13 -40.13
C PRO A 31 -13.00 -10.11 -39.98
N GLU A 32 -13.39 -9.49 -41.09
CA GLU A 32 -14.46 -8.49 -41.11
C GLU A 32 -15.79 -9.09 -40.60
N GLY A 33 -16.42 -8.42 -39.63
CA GLY A 33 -17.69 -8.84 -39.03
C GLY A 33 -17.60 -9.86 -37.89
N TYR A 34 -16.40 -10.19 -37.40
CA TYR A 34 -16.21 -11.06 -36.24
C TYR A 34 -16.26 -10.27 -34.93
N SER A 35 -16.88 -10.84 -33.90
CA SER A 35 -16.89 -10.32 -32.53
C SER A 35 -15.77 -10.93 -31.68
N LEU A 36 -15.52 -10.39 -30.48
CA LEU A 36 -14.58 -10.98 -29.52
C LEU A 36 -14.87 -12.46 -29.25
N LYS A 37 -16.13 -12.86 -29.23
CA LYS A 37 -16.53 -14.26 -28.98
C LYS A 37 -16.11 -15.21 -30.10
N ASP A 38 -15.98 -14.70 -31.32
CA ASP A 38 -15.62 -15.49 -32.50
C ASP A 38 -14.10 -15.72 -32.60
N ILE A 39 -13.32 -14.84 -31.99
CA ILE A 39 -11.85 -14.85 -32.05
C ILE A 39 -11.19 -15.15 -30.70
N THR A 40 -11.96 -15.51 -29.66
CA THR A 40 -11.41 -15.84 -28.34
C THR A 40 -11.95 -17.15 -27.76
N ILE A 41 -11.15 -17.75 -26.89
CA ILE A 41 -11.48 -18.93 -26.11
C ILE A 41 -11.55 -18.54 -24.63
N ASN A 42 -12.67 -18.80 -23.98
CA ASN A 42 -12.87 -18.43 -22.58
C ASN A 42 -12.26 -19.48 -21.62
N TYR A 43 -11.48 -19.00 -20.65
CA TYR A 43 -11.03 -19.77 -19.51
C TYR A 43 -12.06 -19.67 -18.39
N ALA A 44 -12.67 -20.80 -18.05
CA ALA A 44 -13.50 -20.87 -16.86
C ALA A 44 -12.66 -20.70 -15.59
N ASN A 45 -13.14 -19.92 -14.62
CA ASN A 45 -12.45 -19.66 -13.36
C ASN A 45 -11.99 -20.94 -12.65
N PHE A 46 -12.81 -22.00 -12.67
CA PHE A 46 -12.45 -23.29 -12.07
C PHE A 46 -11.25 -23.96 -12.77
N ALA A 47 -11.13 -23.79 -14.09
CA ALA A 47 -10.05 -24.38 -14.87
C ALA A 47 -8.70 -23.69 -14.57
N LEU A 48 -8.76 -22.40 -14.24
CA LEU A 48 -7.61 -21.62 -13.77
C LEU A 48 -7.33 -21.78 -12.27
N GLY A 49 -8.13 -22.59 -11.55
CA GLY A 49 -7.99 -22.76 -10.10
C GLY A 49 -8.30 -21.49 -9.30
N LEU A 50 -9.05 -20.55 -9.87
CA LEU A 50 -9.44 -19.32 -9.19
C LEU A 50 -10.56 -19.64 -8.19
N SER A 51 -10.43 -19.09 -6.97
CA SER A 51 -11.42 -19.22 -5.91
C SER A 51 -11.52 -17.94 -5.08
N GLY A 52 -12.62 -17.78 -4.34
CA GLY A 52 -12.79 -16.67 -3.40
C GLY A 52 -12.84 -15.30 -4.07
N THR A 53 -12.19 -14.31 -3.46
CA THR A 53 -12.25 -12.90 -3.87
C THR A 53 -11.76 -12.69 -5.30
N VAL A 54 -10.67 -13.33 -5.71
CA VAL A 54 -10.12 -13.19 -7.08
C VAL A 54 -11.10 -13.71 -8.13
N ALA A 55 -11.75 -14.85 -7.89
CA ALA A 55 -12.75 -15.39 -8.81
C ALA A 55 -13.97 -14.47 -8.96
N ASN A 56 -14.33 -13.75 -7.90
CA ASN A 56 -15.42 -12.77 -7.94
C ASN A 56 -15.01 -11.45 -8.61
N GLN A 57 -13.71 -11.16 -8.72
CA GLN A 57 -13.21 -9.97 -9.41
C GLN A 57 -13.10 -10.18 -10.91
N VAL A 58 -12.79 -11.39 -11.38
CA VAL A 58 -12.66 -11.72 -12.82
C VAL A 58 -14.05 -11.86 -13.45
N LEU A 59 -14.39 -10.90 -14.31
CA LEU A 59 -15.60 -10.93 -15.15
C LEU A 59 -15.47 -12.00 -16.22
N ASP A 60 -14.35 -12.00 -16.93
CA ASP A 60 -13.94 -13.06 -17.85
C ASP A 60 -12.43 -13.06 -18.08
N CYS A 61 -11.94 -14.20 -18.55
CA CYS A 61 -10.55 -14.41 -18.94
C CYS A 61 -10.56 -15.15 -20.27
N GLN A 62 -10.22 -14.47 -21.35
CA GLN A 62 -10.33 -14.99 -22.70
C GLN A 62 -8.95 -14.98 -23.37
N GLU A 63 -8.65 -15.97 -24.19
CA GLU A 63 -7.43 -15.98 -24.99
C GLU A 63 -7.75 -15.84 -26.46
N PHE A 64 -7.04 -14.96 -27.16
CA PHE A 64 -7.24 -14.79 -28.60
C PHE A 64 -6.76 -16.04 -29.36
N SER A 65 -7.57 -16.48 -30.31
CA SER A 65 -7.34 -17.64 -31.16
C SER A 65 -7.74 -17.26 -32.59
N VAL A 66 -6.78 -16.74 -33.36
CA VAL A 66 -7.02 -16.25 -34.73
C VAL A 66 -7.27 -17.39 -35.72
N SER A 67 -6.84 -18.61 -35.39
CA SER A 67 -7.19 -19.84 -36.11
C SER A 67 -7.62 -20.91 -35.11
N PRO A 68 -8.53 -21.84 -35.49
CA PRO A 68 -9.00 -22.88 -34.59
C PRO A 68 -7.84 -23.74 -34.06
N GLY A 69 -7.58 -23.66 -32.75
CA GLY A 69 -6.57 -24.47 -32.08
C GLY A 69 -5.18 -23.84 -31.95
N GLU A 70 -4.94 -22.62 -32.47
CA GLU A 70 -3.69 -21.90 -32.28
C GLU A 70 -3.83 -20.78 -31.23
N SER A 71 -3.07 -20.93 -30.14
CA SER A 71 -2.91 -19.91 -29.11
C SER A 71 -2.15 -18.69 -29.67
N SER A 72 -2.73 -17.51 -29.53
CA SER A 72 -2.03 -16.24 -29.82
C SER A 72 -1.00 -15.86 -28.74
N GLY A 73 -1.09 -16.45 -27.54
CA GLY A 73 -0.34 -16.00 -26.37
C GLY A 73 -0.86 -14.70 -25.73
N ILE A 74 -1.93 -14.10 -26.27
CA ILE A 74 -2.56 -12.89 -25.75
C ILE A 74 -3.83 -13.28 -24.99
N ILE A 75 -3.90 -12.87 -23.73
CA ILE A 75 -4.99 -13.16 -22.81
C ILE A 75 -5.68 -11.84 -22.42
N LEU A 76 -6.93 -11.69 -22.80
CA LEU A 76 -7.82 -10.63 -22.35
C LEU A 76 -8.40 -11.00 -20.99
N ILE A 77 -8.35 -10.09 -20.03
CA ILE A 77 -8.93 -10.27 -18.70
C ILE A 77 -9.79 -9.04 -18.41
N ARG A 78 -11.07 -9.26 -18.14
CA ARG A 78 -11.95 -8.21 -17.63
C ARG A 78 -12.16 -8.38 -16.13
N LEU A 79 -12.03 -7.29 -15.39
CA LEU A 79 -12.06 -7.26 -13.93
C LEU A 79 -13.07 -6.21 -13.42
N ASN A 80 -13.69 -6.47 -12.28
CA ASN A 80 -14.65 -5.55 -11.66
C ASN A 80 -14.02 -4.23 -11.19
N ASN A 81 -12.72 -4.22 -10.85
CA ASN A 81 -11.99 -3.03 -10.45
C ASN A 81 -10.52 -3.08 -10.90
N GLU A 82 -9.86 -1.92 -10.89
CA GLU A 82 -8.44 -1.76 -11.23
C GLU A 82 -7.46 -2.19 -10.12
N SER A 83 -7.86 -2.06 -8.85
CA SER A 83 -6.99 -2.30 -7.70
C SER A 83 -6.61 -3.77 -7.50
N GLY A 84 -7.34 -4.70 -8.13
CA GLY A 84 -7.09 -6.15 -8.08
C GLY A 84 -6.23 -6.73 -9.21
N TYR A 85 -5.74 -5.90 -10.15
CA TYR A 85 -5.08 -6.41 -11.38
C TYR A 85 -3.87 -7.32 -11.06
N ALA A 86 -2.99 -6.90 -10.16
CA ALA A 86 -1.78 -7.64 -9.86
C ALA A 86 -2.05 -9.01 -9.21
N GLU A 87 -3.02 -9.07 -8.29
CA GLU A 87 -3.40 -10.30 -7.61
C GLU A 87 -4.09 -11.27 -8.58
N ALA A 88 -5.06 -10.77 -9.35
CA ALA A 88 -5.76 -11.57 -10.35
C ALA A 88 -4.82 -12.11 -11.43
N LEU A 89 -3.91 -11.28 -11.95
CA LEU A 89 -2.92 -11.69 -12.95
C LEU A 89 -2.00 -12.80 -12.44
N ARG A 90 -1.55 -12.72 -11.18
CA ARG A 90 -0.71 -13.78 -10.58
C ARG A 90 -1.47 -15.08 -10.37
N ALA A 91 -2.72 -15.00 -9.92
CA ALA A 91 -3.57 -16.17 -9.74
C ALA A 91 -3.85 -16.86 -11.08
N ILE A 92 -4.21 -16.08 -12.11
CA ILE A 92 -4.44 -16.56 -13.48
C ILE A 92 -3.16 -17.17 -14.05
N ALA A 93 -2.02 -16.48 -13.92
CA ALA A 93 -0.73 -16.98 -14.37
C ALA A 93 -0.36 -18.32 -13.71
N LYS A 94 -0.59 -18.46 -12.39
CA LYS A 94 -0.38 -19.72 -11.67
C LYS A 94 -1.31 -20.83 -12.16
N GLY A 95 -2.56 -20.50 -12.47
CA GLY A 95 -3.50 -21.43 -13.08
C GLY A 95 -3.03 -21.93 -14.44
N LEU A 96 -2.58 -21.01 -15.30
CA LEU A 96 -2.05 -21.31 -16.64
C LEU A 96 -0.75 -22.12 -16.58
N ASP A 97 0.15 -21.80 -15.65
CA ASP A 97 1.38 -22.57 -15.40
C ASP A 97 1.06 -24.00 -14.97
N GLY A 98 0.04 -24.18 -14.12
CA GLY A 98 -0.50 -25.50 -13.75
C GLY A 98 -1.05 -26.29 -14.93
N GLN A 99 -1.49 -25.60 -16.00
CA GLN A 99 -1.88 -26.19 -17.29
C GLN A 99 -0.69 -26.35 -18.26
N LYS A 100 0.56 -26.21 -17.77
CA LYS A 100 1.82 -26.30 -18.54
C LYS A 100 1.95 -25.22 -19.63
N ARG A 101 1.29 -24.07 -19.46
CA ARG A 101 1.47 -22.91 -20.33
C ARG A 101 2.75 -22.17 -19.92
N ARG A 102 3.54 -21.74 -20.90
CA ARG A 102 4.75 -20.94 -20.66
C ARG A 102 4.36 -19.50 -20.36
N VAL A 103 4.12 -19.18 -19.08
CA VAL A 103 3.65 -17.86 -18.64
C VAL A 103 4.55 -16.70 -19.11
N ALA A 104 5.86 -16.89 -19.20
CA ALA A 104 6.80 -15.87 -19.66
C ALA A 104 6.57 -15.46 -21.14
N GLU A 105 5.97 -16.33 -21.95
CA GLU A 105 5.61 -16.07 -23.35
C GLU A 105 4.23 -15.42 -23.48
N LEU A 106 3.45 -15.33 -22.40
CA LEU A 106 2.10 -14.77 -22.43
C LEU A 106 2.12 -13.25 -22.25
N ARG A 107 1.11 -12.61 -22.86
CA ARG A 107 0.79 -11.20 -22.71
C ARG A 107 -0.65 -11.08 -22.24
N PHE A 108 -0.90 -10.15 -21.34
CA PHE A 108 -2.20 -9.93 -20.75
C PHE A 108 -2.70 -8.55 -21.13
N ILE A 109 -3.96 -8.45 -21.52
CA ILE A 109 -4.68 -7.20 -21.71
C ILE A 109 -5.73 -7.15 -20.60
N CYS A 110 -5.68 -6.16 -19.72
CA CYS A 110 -6.62 -6.02 -18.62
C CYS A 110 -7.49 -4.79 -18.81
N MET A 111 -8.77 -4.92 -18.50
CA MET A 111 -9.74 -3.83 -18.52
C MET A 111 -10.90 -4.13 -17.56
N ASN A 112 -11.86 -3.21 -17.42
CA ASN A 112 -13.10 -3.48 -16.71
C ASN A 112 -14.29 -3.70 -17.66
N GLU A 113 -15.51 -3.75 -17.12
CA GLU A 113 -16.75 -3.88 -17.90
C GLU A 113 -16.97 -2.73 -18.92
N TYR A 114 -16.34 -1.58 -18.70
CA TYR A 114 -16.39 -0.40 -19.55
C TYR A 114 -15.14 -0.26 -20.44
N PHE A 115 -14.34 -1.32 -20.58
CA PHE A 115 -13.10 -1.35 -21.36
C PHE A 115 -12.00 -0.38 -20.87
N GLN A 116 -12.14 0.21 -19.67
CA GLN A 116 -11.20 1.17 -19.09
C GLN A 116 -11.09 1.08 -17.55
N PRO A 117 -9.90 1.12 -16.93
CA PRO A 117 -8.61 1.41 -17.55
C PRO A 117 -8.11 0.30 -18.43
N PHE A 118 -7.50 0.66 -19.56
CA PHE A 118 -6.84 -0.30 -20.43
C PHE A 118 -5.44 -0.55 -19.90
N ALA A 119 -5.04 -1.82 -19.78
CA ALA A 119 -3.71 -2.18 -19.32
C ALA A 119 -3.10 -3.34 -20.12
N ILE A 120 -1.80 -3.28 -20.38
CA ILE A 120 -1.01 -4.39 -20.92
C ILE A 120 -0.06 -4.88 -19.84
N ALA A 121 -0.07 -6.18 -19.57
CA ALA A 121 0.79 -6.78 -18.59
C ALA A 121 1.54 -8.01 -19.11
N TYR A 122 2.72 -8.27 -18.55
CA TYR A 122 3.52 -9.45 -18.84
C TYR A 122 4.46 -9.78 -17.67
N PHE A 123 4.88 -11.04 -17.60
CA PHE A 123 5.81 -11.52 -16.57
C PHE A 123 7.21 -11.67 -17.16
N LYS A 124 8.20 -11.07 -16.49
CA LYS A 124 9.62 -11.28 -16.81
C LYS A 124 10.21 -12.31 -15.84
N ASN A 125 10.57 -13.50 -16.34
CA ASN A 125 11.20 -14.61 -15.58
C ASN A 125 10.31 -15.29 -14.51
N TRP A 126 9.26 -16.00 -14.94
CA TRP A 126 8.33 -16.76 -14.07
C TRP A 126 9.00 -18.00 -13.42
N PRO A 127 8.69 -18.36 -12.14
CA PRO A 127 7.68 -17.80 -11.23
C PRO A 127 8.19 -16.65 -10.34
N THR A 128 9.48 -16.34 -10.37
CA THR A 128 10.11 -15.22 -9.62
C THR A 128 9.90 -13.86 -10.27
N ALA A 129 8.85 -13.72 -11.09
CA ALA A 129 8.76 -12.67 -12.09
C ALA A 129 8.31 -11.32 -11.56
N VAL A 130 8.86 -10.25 -12.14
CA VAL A 130 8.29 -8.90 -12.06
C VAL A 130 7.09 -8.83 -13.01
N LEU A 131 5.90 -8.56 -12.45
CA LEU A 131 4.71 -8.24 -13.21
C LEU A 131 4.82 -6.79 -13.67
N ASN A 132 4.94 -6.57 -14.96
CA ASN A 132 4.93 -5.24 -15.55
C ASN A 132 3.50 -4.93 -15.97
N ILE A 133 2.94 -3.79 -15.56
CA ILE A 133 1.62 -3.32 -15.99
C ILE A 133 1.80 -1.92 -16.58
N LEU A 134 1.43 -1.77 -17.84
CA LEU A 134 1.30 -0.48 -18.51
C LEU A 134 -0.20 -0.18 -18.52
N ALA A 135 -0.67 0.87 -17.86
CA ALA A 135 -2.11 1.10 -17.70
C ALA A 135 -2.50 2.58 -17.83
N TRP A 136 -3.72 2.83 -18.32
CA TRP A 136 -4.21 4.16 -18.71
C TRP A 136 -5.66 4.41 -18.26
N THR A 137 -5.90 5.52 -17.54
CA THR A 137 -7.25 6.02 -17.13
C THR A 137 -7.57 7.38 -17.79
N GLN A 138 -8.86 7.73 -17.92
CA GLN A 138 -9.31 9.05 -18.42
C GLN A 138 -9.16 10.16 -17.37
N GLU A 139 -9.20 9.83 -16.08
CA GLU A 139 -8.95 10.75 -14.97
C GLU A 139 -7.74 10.24 -14.17
N ASN A 140 -6.70 11.07 -14.01
CA ASN A 140 -5.44 10.79 -13.30
C ASN A 140 -4.49 9.76 -13.93
N THR A 141 -3.55 10.25 -14.72
CA THR A 141 -2.39 9.50 -15.23
C THR A 141 -1.34 9.34 -14.12
N HIS A 142 -1.52 8.38 -13.20
CA HIS A 142 -0.44 7.95 -12.30
C HIS A 142 -0.29 6.44 -12.30
N ILE A 143 0.25 5.95 -13.42
CA ILE A 143 0.89 4.63 -13.46
C ILE A 143 2.31 4.91 -13.92
N HIS A 144 3.21 5.00 -12.94
CA HIS A 144 4.63 5.24 -13.15
C HIS A 144 5.20 4.02 -13.89
N THR A 145 5.42 4.19 -15.18
CA THR A 145 6.22 3.25 -15.96
C THR A 145 7.69 3.60 -15.76
N SER A 146 8.51 2.59 -15.48
CA SER A 146 9.97 2.71 -15.55
C SER A 146 10.42 2.65 -17.01
N SER A 147 9.93 3.57 -17.85
CA SER A 147 10.47 3.95 -19.17
C SER A 147 9.43 4.80 -19.90
N GLU A 148 9.87 5.94 -20.43
CA GLU A 148 9.10 6.86 -21.26
C GLU A 148 8.30 6.15 -22.37
N HIS A 149 7.20 6.79 -22.77
CA HIS A 149 6.09 6.31 -23.58
C HIS A 149 6.43 5.73 -24.97
N GLU A 150 7.00 4.53 -25.00
CA GLU A 150 7.00 3.64 -26.18
C GLU A 150 6.71 2.21 -25.74
N ILE A 151 5.61 1.62 -26.22
CA ILE A 151 5.38 0.17 -26.13
C ILE A 151 6.25 -0.47 -27.21
N PRO A 152 7.31 -1.23 -26.87
CA PRO A 152 8.10 -1.90 -27.88
C PRO A 152 7.19 -2.88 -28.59
N THR A 153 7.02 -2.69 -29.89
CA THR A 153 6.20 -3.56 -30.72
C THR A 153 6.63 -5.03 -30.65
N ALA A 154 7.90 -5.26 -30.30
CA ALA A 154 8.48 -6.56 -30.00
C ALA A 154 7.76 -7.34 -28.87
N LEU A 155 6.96 -6.68 -28.03
CA LEU A 155 6.16 -7.35 -26.99
C LEU A 155 5.15 -8.35 -27.57
N PHE A 156 4.72 -8.17 -28.81
CA PHE A 156 3.66 -8.95 -29.45
C PHE A 156 4.12 -9.72 -30.69
N SER A 157 5.38 -9.56 -31.12
CA SER A 157 5.95 -10.41 -32.16
C SER A 157 6.39 -11.75 -31.56
N LYS A 158 6.05 -12.88 -32.21
CA LYS A 158 6.67 -14.17 -31.90
C LYS A 158 8.19 -14.02 -32.09
N ASP A 159 8.95 -14.19 -31.02
CA ASP A 159 10.42 -14.15 -31.05
C ASP A 159 10.91 -15.32 -31.93
N GLU A 160 11.27 -15.05 -33.17
CA GLU A 160 12.02 -15.99 -34.00
C GLU A 160 13.46 -16.03 -33.50
N GLY A 161 13.77 -17.05 -32.72
CA GLY A 161 15.08 -17.69 -32.59
C GLY A 161 16.31 -16.78 -32.44
N ARG A 162 16.84 -16.69 -31.22
CA ARG A 162 18.29 -16.62 -31.04
C ARG A 162 18.74 -17.65 -30.03
N ASP A 163 19.30 -18.71 -30.59
CA ASP A 163 20.18 -19.67 -29.95
C ASP A 163 21.29 -18.95 -29.17
N VAL A 164 21.52 -19.39 -27.93
CA VAL A 164 22.80 -19.23 -27.25
C VAL A 164 23.20 -20.61 -26.71
N PRO A 165 24.44 -21.08 -26.92
CA PRO A 165 24.76 -22.50 -26.84
C PRO A 165 24.93 -22.98 -25.39
N TYR A 166 24.36 -24.15 -25.09
CA TYR A 166 24.71 -24.97 -23.94
C TYR A 166 26.16 -25.47 -24.06
N GLY A 167 27.01 -25.12 -23.10
CA GLY A 167 28.32 -25.74 -22.87
C GLY A 167 28.28 -26.64 -21.62
N GLU A 168 28.45 -27.94 -21.87
CA GLU A 168 29.13 -28.98 -21.06
C GLU A 168 28.75 -29.10 -19.56
N LYS A 169 27.94 -30.08 -19.17
CA LYS A 169 28.30 -31.48 -18.81
C LYS A 169 29.44 -31.57 -17.78
N ASP A 170 29.06 -31.73 -16.51
CA ASP A 170 29.82 -32.51 -15.53
C ASP A 170 28.88 -33.55 -14.89
N GLU A 171 29.05 -34.82 -15.28
CA GLU A 171 28.50 -35.98 -14.58
C GLU A 171 29.42 -36.34 -13.39
N PRO A 172 28.87 -36.87 -12.29
CA PRO A 172 29.63 -37.25 -11.10
C PRO A 172 30.26 -38.64 -11.26
N PRO A 173 31.33 -38.98 -10.52
CA PRO A 173 31.80 -40.36 -10.47
C PRO A 173 30.93 -41.22 -9.56
N SER A 174 30.68 -42.42 -10.05
CA SER A 174 29.99 -43.54 -9.45
C SER A 174 30.84 -44.30 -8.43
N ASP A 175 30.12 -45.12 -7.66
CA ASP A 175 30.54 -46.34 -6.96
C ASP A 175 31.31 -46.23 -5.65
N GLU A 176 30.62 -46.61 -4.55
CA GLU A 176 31.03 -47.78 -3.78
C GLU A 176 29.84 -48.40 -3.02
N GLN A 177 29.59 -49.69 -3.30
CA GLN A 177 28.67 -50.56 -2.58
C GLN A 177 29.37 -51.20 -1.37
N LYS A 178 28.63 -51.33 -0.26
CA LYS A 178 28.65 -52.40 0.78
C LYS A 178 27.76 -51.89 1.93
N GLU A 179 26.90 -52.62 2.61
CA GLU A 179 26.73 -54.06 2.80
C GLU A 179 25.32 -54.25 3.41
N THR A 180 24.66 -55.33 3.03
CA THR A 180 23.37 -55.79 3.56
C THR A 180 23.50 -56.32 4.99
N LYS A 181 22.47 -56.09 5.82
CA LYS A 181 22.06 -57.04 6.86
C LYS A 181 20.57 -56.89 7.17
N GLU A 182 19.80 -57.84 6.65
CA GLU A 182 18.48 -58.20 7.13
C GLU A 182 18.58 -58.79 8.54
N THR A 183 17.65 -58.41 9.42
CA THR A 183 17.09 -59.33 10.42
C THR A 183 15.64 -58.96 10.70
N SER A 184 14.86 -60.03 10.83
CA SER A 184 13.41 -60.20 10.81
C SER A 184 12.66 -59.90 12.12
N ALA A 185 11.31 -59.98 12.01
CA ALA A 185 10.28 -60.22 13.04
C ALA A 185 9.71 -58.96 13.73
N SER A 186 8.50 -58.52 13.36
CA SER A 186 7.14 -59.00 13.72
C SER A 186 6.58 -58.31 14.96
N GLU A 187 5.46 -57.61 14.79
CA GLU A 187 4.23 -57.62 15.61
C GLU A 187 3.57 -56.24 15.60
N GLY A 188 2.30 -56.24 15.19
CA GLY A 188 1.48 -55.05 15.15
C GLY A 188 0.85 -54.74 16.49
N TYR A 189 0.54 -53.47 16.73
CA TYR A 189 -0.60 -53.04 17.54
C TYR A 189 -1.11 -51.72 16.97
N GLY A 190 -2.42 -51.66 16.73
CA GLY A 190 -3.10 -50.51 16.18
C GLY A 190 -2.99 -49.28 17.08
N ALA A 191 -2.57 -48.17 16.50
CA ALA A 191 -2.80 -46.85 17.06
C ALA A 191 -3.77 -46.14 16.13
N THR A 192 -5.03 -46.10 16.54
CA THR A 192 -6.05 -45.20 16.03
C THR A 192 -5.46 -43.79 16.07
N GLN A 193 -5.05 -43.25 14.92
CA GLN A 193 -4.73 -41.83 14.80
C GLN A 193 -6.03 -41.08 15.08
N GLN A 194 -6.20 -40.65 16.33
CA GLN A 194 -7.03 -39.51 16.65
C GLN A 194 -6.52 -38.37 15.78
N ARG A 195 -7.21 -38.13 14.66
CA ARG A 195 -7.13 -36.86 13.96
C ARG A 195 -7.48 -35.81 15.01
N HIS A 196 -6.48 -35.10 15.50
CA HIS A 196 -6.69 -33.82 16.16
C HIS A 196 -7.47 -32.97 15.16
N ARG A 197 -8.79 -32.96 15.28
CA ARG A 197 -9.61 -31.89 14.72
C ARG A 197 -9.15 -30.63 15.45
N SER A 198 -8.24 -29.89 14.84
CA SER A 198 -7.99 -28.49 15.16
C SER A 198 -9.37 -27.83 15.23
N LYS A 199 -9.71 -27.31 16.41
CA LYS A 199 -10.95 -26.54 16.57
C LYS A 199 -10.92 -25.40 15.54
N PRO A 200 -12.07 -25.03 14.93
CA PRO A 200 -12.11 -23.85 14.08
C PRO A 200 -11.58 -22.65 14.89
N THR A 201 -10.58 -21.96 14.34
CA THR A 201 -10.00 -20.79 15.02
C THR A 201 -11.00 -19.65 14.96
N SER A 202 -11.67 -19.38 16.08
CA SER A 202 -12.57 -18.23 16.15
C SER A 202 -11.76 -16.93 16.26
N PRO A 203 -12.28 -15.80 15.77
CA PRO A 203 -11.67 -14.49 15.97
C PRO A 203 -11.35 -14.17 17.43
N GLU A 204 -12.21 -14.59 18.36
CA GLU A 204 -12.02 -14.39 19.81
C GLU A 204 -10.80 -15.14 20.32
N THR A 205 -10.57 -16.34 19.79
CA THR A 205 -9.40 -17.18 20.12
C THR A 205 -8.12 -16.52 19.65
N LEU A 206 -8.10 -16.03 18.40
CA LEU A 206 -6.95 -15.32 17.85
C LEU A 206 -6.69 -14.00 18.62
N LEU A 207 -7.72 -13.21 18.93
CA LEU A 207 -7.58 -12.01 19.75
C LEU A 207 -7.03 -12.30 21.15
N ALA A 208 -7.41 -13.43 21.75
CA ALA A 208 -6.87 -13.86 23.04
C ALA A 208 -5.39 -14.28 22.95
N LYS A 209 -4.98 -14.92 21.84
CA LYS A 209 -3.58 -15.24 21.53
C LYS A 209 -2.75 -13.97 21.38
N LEU A 210 -3.19 -13.02 20.55
CA LEU A 210 -2.48 -11.75 20.31
C LEU A 210 -2.28 -10.95 21.60
N ARG A 211 -3.27 -10.90 22.48
CA ARG A 211 -3.16 -10.22 23.79
C ARG A 211 -2.08 -10.81 24.72
N LYS A 212 -1.71 -12.08 24.53
CA LYS A 212 -0.66 -12.75 25.30
C LYS A 212 0.70 -12.70 24.61
N THR A 213 0.77 -12.17 23.40
CA THR A 213 1.99 -12.11 22.59
C THR A 213 2.74 -10.81 22.87
N GLY A 214 4.01 -10.93 23.27
CA GLY A 214 4.91 -9.79 23.50
C GLY A 214 4.43 -8.80 24.57
N GLY A 215 4.41 -7.51 24.23
CA GLY A 215 4.11 -6.42 25.17
C GLY A 215 3.31 -5.27 24.58
N PRO A 216 2.84 -4.33 25.42
CA PRO A 216 2.11 -3.16 24.94
C PRO A 216 3.02 -2.22 24.12
N LEU A 217 2.46 -1.53 23.13
CA LEU A 217 3.18 -0.54 22.31
C LEU A 217 3.86 0.55 23.15
N SER A 218 3.30 0.91 24.31
CA SER A 218 3.92 1.88 25.23
C SER A 218 5.30 1.47 25.76
N ARG A 219 5.69 0.19 25.65
CA ARG A 219 7.04 -0.27 25.97
C ARG A 219 8.11 0.35 25.05
N TYR A 220 7.72 0.77 23.85
CA TYR A 220 8.62 1.27 22.81
C TYR A 220 8.75 2.80 22.78
N GLY A 221 7.96 3.53 23.57
CA GLY A 221 8.05 4.98 23.66
C GLY A 221 6.81 5.62 24.27
N ASN A 222 6.93 6.89 24.63
CA ASN A 222 5.80 7.70 25.07
C ASN A 222 4.98 8.14 23.86
N LEU A 223 3.67 7.91 23.93
CA LEU A 223 2.75 8.31 22.88
C LEU A 223 2.23 9.73 23.15
N HIS A 224 2.21 10.55 22.11
CA HIS A 224 1.80 11.94 22.14
C HIS A 224 0.83 12.24 20.99
N ILE A 225 0.08 13.35 21.10
CA ILE A 225 -0.65 13.93 19.98
C ILE A 225 0.19 15.09 19.48
N GLY A 226 0.36 15.24 18.18
CA GLY A 226 1.01 16.38 17.56
C GLY A 226 0.31 17.70 17.87
N ILE A 227 0.75 18.76 17.20
CA ILE A 227 0.20 20.10 17.39
C ILE A 227 -1.26 20.09 16.97
N VAL A 228 -2.15 20.55 17.84
CA VAL A 228 -3.57 20.69 17.53
C VAL A 228 -3.85 22.18 17.31
N PRO A 229 -3.82 22.65 16.05
CA PRO A 229 -4.00 24.07 15.79
C PRO A 229 -5.40 24.56 16.14
N GLY A 230 -6.43 23.70 16.12
CA GLY A 230 -7.81 24.06 16.49
C GLY A 230 -8.59 24.86 15.43
N HIS A 231 -7.92 25.31 14.36
CA HIS A 231 -8.56 25.90 13.18
C HIS A 231 -7.70 25.66 11.94
N THR A 232 -8.32 25.61 10.74
CA THR A 232 -7.61 25.33 9.48
C THR A 232 -6.79 26.50 8.97
N ALA A 233 -7.03 27.73 9.44
CA ALA A 233 -6.27 28.92 9.06
C ALA A 233 -4.76 28.79 9.32
N PHE A 234 -4.36 27.98 10.30
CA PHE A 234 -2.95 27.70 10.57
C PHE A 234 -2.30 26.75 9.56
N LEU A 235 -3.10 26.01 8.79
CA LEU A 235 -2.65 25.01 7.83
C LEU A 235 -2.68 25.62 6.43
N ILE A 236 -1.52 25.74 5.80
CA ILE A 236 -1.39 26.26 4.44
C ILE A 236 -0.66 25.25 3.55
N ASP A 237 -0.90 25.34 2.24
CA ASP A 237 -0.15 24.59 1.23
C ASP A 237 1.12 25.33 0.81
N GLU A 238 1.90 24.71 -0.08
CA GLU A 238 3.15 25.28 -0.57
C GLU A 238 2.93 26.52 -1.44
N CYS A 239 1.84 26.55 -2.22
CA CYS A 239 1.50 27.70 -3.07
C CYS A 239 1.23 28.95 -2.20
N THR A 240 0.42 28.78 -1.17
CA THR A 240 0.10 29.85 -0.21
C THR A 240 1.33 30.28 0.58
N ARG A 241 2.18 29.32 1.01
CA ARG A 241 3.47 29.64 1.62
C ARG A 241 4.31 30.52 0.70
N ASP A 242 4.49 30.11 -0.55
CA ASP A 242 5.34 30.81 -1.51
C ASP A 242 4.79 32.20 -1.81
N GLN A 243 3.47 32.35 -1.89
CA GLN A 243 2.82 33.66 -1.99
C GLN A 243 3.17 34.55 -0.78
N PHE A 244 2.97 34.06 0.44
CA PHE A 244 3.27 34.84 1.66
C PHE A 244 4.73 35.26 1.73
N VAL A 245 5.66 34.36 1.41
CA VAL A 245 7.11 34.65 1.45
C VAL A 245 7.52 35.62 0.34
N ASN A 246 6.87 35.59 -0.83
CA ASN A 246 7.14 36.52 -1.92
C ASN A 246 6.66 37.95 -1.60
N GLU A 247 5.50 38.07 -0.95
CA GLU A 247 4.92 39.36 -0.56
C GLU A 247 5.56 39.91 0.73
N ASP A 248 5.93 39.04 1.65
CA ASP A 248 6.53 39.35 2.96
C ASP A 248 7.60 38.29 3.34
N PRO A 249 8.89 38.52 3.00
CA PRO A 249 9.96 37.54 3.22
C PRO A 249 10.12 37.07 4.68
N ASP A 250 9.79 37.92 5.66
CA ASP A 250 9.93 37.58 7.09
C ASP A 250 8.85 36.57 7.53
N SER A 251 7.77 36.40 6.77
CA SER A 251 6.75 35.36 7.00
C SER A 251 7.33 33.94 7.08
N ILE A 252 8.49 33.68 6.45
CA ILE A 252 9.17 32.38 6.54
C ILE A 252 9.55 32.00 7.97
N GLU A 253 9.76 32.98 8.85
CA GLU A 253 10.09 32.73 10.25
C GLU A 253 8.92 32.03 10.98
N LEU A 254 7.69 32.37 10.61
CA LEU A 254 6.47 31.84 11.22
C LEU A 254 5.98 30.55 10.55
N ILE A 255 6.34 30.30 9.29
CA ILE A 255 5.88 29.11 8.57
C ILE A 255 6.84 27.93 8.81
N LYS A 256 6.33 26.85 9.41
CA LYS A 256 7.09 25.62 9.68
C LYS A 256 6.59 24.46 8.84
N PRO A 257 7.49 23.61 8.30
CA PRO A 257 7.08 22.41 7.58
C PRO A 257 6.41 21.41 8.54
N LEU A 258 5.31 20.82 8.09
CA LEU A 258 4.58 19.78 8.80
C LEU A 258 4.36 18.56 7.90
N LEU A 259 4.07 17.42 8.52
CA LEU A 259 3.62 16.22 7.85
C LEU A 259 2.18 15.87 8.24
N LYS A 260 1.37 15.61 7.22
CA LYS A 260 0.06 14.96 7.35
C LYS A 260 0.24 13.44 7.26
N PRO A 261 -0.53 12.64 8.00
CA PRO A 261 -0.43 11.19 7.90
C PRO A 261 -0.85 10.67 6.52
N ARG A 262 0.07 10.01 5.82
CA ARG A 262 -0.16 9.16 4.65
C ARG A 262 0.60 7.85 4.89
N LYS A 263 0.02 6.69 4.55
CA LYS A 263 0.59 5.37 4.88
C LYS A 263 2.05 5.30 4.41
N TRP A 264 2.93 4.77 5.25
CA TRP A 264 4.39 4.71 5.12
C TRP A 264 5.12 6.06 5.25
N LYS A 265 4.73 7.07 4.47
CA LYS A 265 5.44 8.34 4.39
C LYS A 265 4.47 9.51 4.46
N GLY A 266 4.76 10.47 5.33
CA GLY A 266 3.92 11.66 5.50
C GLY A 266 3.86 12.53 4.24
N GLU A 267 2.74 13.22 4.06
CA GLU A 267 2.55 14.22 3.02
C GLU A 267 2.94 15.61 3.56
N LEU A 268 3.68 16.38 2.76
CA LEU A 268 4.18 17.69 3.16
C LEU A 268 3.05 18.73 3.24
N GLY A 269 3.12 19.59 4.25
CA GLY A 269 2.31 20.79 4.35
C GLY A 269 3.04 21.86 5.17
N CYS A 270 2.36 22.97 5.43
CA CYS A 270 2.94 24.10 6.17
C CYS A 270 2.02 24.54 7.30
N LEU A 271 2.62 24.85 8.45
CA LEU A 271 1.94 25.28 9.67
C LEU A 271 2.43 26.68 10.00
N ILE A 272 1.51 27.61 10.14
CA ILE A 272 1.80 28.92 10.69
C ILE A 272 1.95 28.77 12.21
N CYS A 273 3.17 28.91 12.70
CA CYS A 273 3.55 28.86 14.10
C CYS A 273 3.89 30.27 14.58
N ILE A 274 2.92 30.93 15.20
CA ILE A 274 3.11 32.24 15.79
C ILE A 274 3.57 32.06 17.25
N PRO A 275 4.82 32.41 17.58
CA PRO A 275 5.36 32.30 18.92
C PRO A 275 4.75 33.36 19.85
N ARG A 276 4.73 33.08 21.16
CA ARG A 276 4.31 34.01 22.20
C ARG A 276 5.36 35.09 22.49
N HIS A 277 5.66 35.95 21.51
CA HIS A 277 6.62 37.04 21.70
C HIS A 277 6.02 38.32 22.29
N TRP A 278 4.69 38.43 22.35
CA TRP A 278 3.98 39.64 22.80
C TRP A 278 3.31 39.51 24.16
N THR A 279 3.66 38.47 24.92
CA THR A 279 3.11 38.22 26.27
C THR A 279 3.25 39.44 27.17
N GLY A 280 2.15 39.85 27.80
CA GLY A 280 2.10 41.02 28.69
C GLY A 280 1.81 42.36 28.03
N LYS A 281 1.57 42.42 26.72
CA LYS A 281 0.97 43.58 26.03
C LYS A 281 -0.55 43.44 26.00
N ASP A 282 -1.28 44.56 25.91
CA ASP A 282 -2.71 44.50 25.58
C ASP A 282 -2.92 44.01 24.14
N GLU A 283 -4.07 43.40 23.87
CA GLU A 283 -4.39 42.77 22.58
C GLU A 283 -4.26 43.75 21.41
N SER A 284 -4.71 45.00 21.56
CA SER A 284 -4.65 45.99 20.48
C SER A 284 -3.21 46.33 20.12
N THR A 285 -2.35 46.55 21.12
CA THR A 285 -0.93 46.82 20.88
C THR A 285 -0.21 45.60 20.29
N ALA A 286 -0.53 44.40 20.77
CA ALA A 286 0.05 43.16 20.24
C ALA A 286 -0.36 42.91 18.79
N GLU A 287 -1.64 43.14 18.46
CA GLU A 287 -2.18 43.00 17.10
C GLU A 287 -1.55 44.01 16.14
N GLN A 288 -1.35 45.26 16.57
CA GLN A 288 -0.68 46.26 15.75
C GLN A 288 0.76 45.86 15.44
N ILE A 289 1.53 45.42 16.45
CA ILE A 289 2.92 44.97 16.24
C ILE A 289 2.93 43.74 15.32
N PHE A 290 2.00 42.81 15.49
CA PHE A 290 1.89 41.63 14.63
C PHE A 290 1.61 42.00 13.17
N ALA A 291 0.67 42.92 12.93
CA ALA A 291 0.34 43.43 11.60
C ALA A 291 1.48 44.22 10.95
N GLU A 292 2.29 44.94 11.74
CA GLU A 292 3.47 45.66 11.25
C GLU A 292 4.65 44.72 10.96
N THR A 293 4.81 43.66 11.77
CA THR A 293 5.96 42.74 11.66
C THR A 293 5.73 41.67 10.59
N TYR A 294 4.50 41.17 10.44
CA TYR A 294 4.14 40.09 9.52
C TYR A 294 2.81 40.39 8.81
N PRO A 295 2.79 41.39 7.91
CA PRO A 295 1.54 41.93 7.34
C PRO A 295 0.69 40.87 6.63
N GLU A 296 1.28 39.96 5.84
CA GLU A 296 0.50 38.97 5.09
C GLU A 296 -0.04 37.86 5.98
N ILE A 297 0.74 37.35 6.95
CA ILE A 297 0.23 36.39 7.93
C ILE A 297 -0.86 37.01 8.80
N SER A 298 -0.67 38.27 9.24
CA SER A 298 -1.67 38.97 10.04
C SER A 298 -2.98 39.12 9.26
N LYS A 299 -2.92 39.61 8.03
CA LYS A 299 -4.07 39.75 7.14
C LYS A 299 -4.80 38.43 6.90
N HIS A 300 -4.05 37.36 6.66
CA HIS A 300 -4.60 36.00 6.55
C HIS A 300 -5.34 35.58 7.82
N MET A 301 -4.73 35.75 9.00
CA MET A 301 -5.36 35.42 10.29
C MET A 301 -6.59 36.27 10.57
N SER A 302 -6.54 37.58 10.29
CA SER A 302 -7.66 38.51 10.49
C SER A 302 -8.87 38.14 9.63
N SER A 303 -8.68 37.54 8.45
CA SER A 303 -9.78 37.02 7.63
C SER A 303 -10.59 35.88 8.31
N HIS A 304 -10.03 35.32 9.39
CA HIS A 304 -10.63 34.25 10.20
C HIS A 304 -10.86 34.65 11.67
N ILE A 305 -10.79 35.95 11.99
CA ILE A 305 -10.73 36.45 13.38
C ILE A 305 -11.84 35.94 14.28
N ASP A 306 -13.10 35.92 13.82
CA ASP A 306 -14.25 35.50 14.63
C ASP A 306 -14.09 34.04 15.10
N LYS A 307 -13.71 33.15 14.19
CA LYS A 307 -13.49 31.72 14.48
C LYS A 307 -12.25 31.49 15.34
N LEU A 308 -11.20 32.29 15.12
CA LEU A 308 -9.98 32.18 15.91
C LEU A 308 -10.18 32.69 17.35
N LYS A 309 -11.00 33.72 17.55
CA LYS A 309 -11.40 34.22 18.87
C LYS A 309 -12.30 33.23 19.61
N GLU A 310 -13.25 32.60 18.92
CA GLU A 310 -14.05 31.51 19.50
C GLU A 310 -13.14 30.34 19.96
N ARG A 311 -12.21 29.94 19.11
CA ARG A 311 -11.20 28.92 19.43
C ARG A 311 -10.36 29.31 20.66
N SER A 312 -9.84 30.52 20.74
CA SER A 312 -8.96 30.94 21.85
C SER A 312 -9.70 31.12 23.17
N ALA A 313 -11.00 31.41 23.13
CA ALA A 313 -11.86 31.43 24.31
C ALA A 313 -11.99 30.04 24.96
N TYR A 314 -11.77 28.96 24.20
CA TYR A 314 -11.78 27.60 24.72
C TYR A 314 -10.51 27.30 25.55
N LYS A 315 -10.63 27.42 26.88
CA LYS A 315 -9.56 27.03 27.81
C LYS A 315 -9.46 25.50 27.87
N SER A 316 -8.44 24.95 27.23
CA SER A 316 -8.04 23.55 27.40
C SER A 316 -7.20 23.39 28.68
N ARG A 317 -7.31 22.22 29.33
CA ARG A 317 -6.46 21.85 30.48
C ARG A 317 -4.95 21.82 30.17
N TYR A 318 -4.57 21.82 28.89
CA TYR A 318 -3.19 21.65 28.44
C TYR A 318 -2.62 22.88 27.74
N ALA A 319 -3.43 23.92 27.55
CA ALA A 319 -3.12 25.01 26.62
C ALA A 319 -4.08 26.19 26.78
N THR A 320 -3.57 27.36 27.13
CA THR A 320 -4.30 28.64 27.04
C THR A 320 -3.67 29.48 25.94
N ALA A 321 -4.36 29.75 24.83
CA ALA A 321 -3.90 30.78 23.90
C ALA A 321 -4.05 32.16 24.60
N GLU A 322 -3.03 33.02 24.54
CA GLU A 322 -3.13 34.38 25.10
C GLU A 322 -3.84 35.28 24.09
N PHE A 323 -3.48 35.13 22.81
CA PHE A 323 -4.14 35.76 21.68
C PHE A 323 -4.77 34.74 20.72
N TYR A 324 -5.68 35.20 19.85
CA TYR A 324 -6.41 34.33 18.93
C TYR A 324 -5.49 33.63 17.92
N TRP A 325 -4.34 34.24 17.62
CA TRP A 325 -3.30 33.74 16.72
C TRP A 325 -2.27 32.81 17.40
N ASP A 326 -2.33 32.60 18.72
CA ASP A 326 -1.34 31.77 19.40
C ASP A 326 -1.58 30.27 19.20
N LEU A 327 -0.48 29.54 19.04
CA LEU A 327 -0.44 28.09 19.25
C LEU A 327 0.05 27.77 20.66
N PRO A 328 -0.51 26.75 21.31
CA PRO A 328 -0.03 26.34 22.61
C PRO A 328 1.36 25.69 22.58
N ALA A 329 2.12 25.91 23.66
CA ALA A 329 3.38 25.23 23.89
C ALA A 329 3.12 23.81 24.43
N TYR A 330 3.86 22.84 23.91
CA TYR A 330 3.74 21.43 24.28
C TYR A 330 5.06 20.93 24.89
N ASN A 331 4.99 20.08 25.91
CA ASN A 331 6.18 19.52 26.55
C ASN A 331 6.91 18.46 25.69
N PHE A 332 6.26 17.94 24.64
CA PHE A 332 6.79 16.90 23.74
C PHE A 332 7.49 17.44 22.48
N TYR A 333 7.77 18.76 22.38
CA TYR A 333 8.44 19.34 21.20
C TYR A 333 9.81 18.71 20.91
N ALA A 334 10.53 18.26 21.94
CA ALA A 334 11.79 17.55 21.77
C ALA A 334 11.58 16.20 21.07
N ASP A 335 10.55 15.46 21.45
CA ASP A 335 10.18 14.18 20.84
C ASP A 335 9.70 14.36 19.39
N LEU A 336 8.98 15.44 19.09
CA LEU A 336 8.60 15.76 17.69
C LEU A 336 9.79 15.92 16.74
N LYS A 337 10.97 16.29 17.24
CA LYS A 337 12.16 16.47 16.39
C LYS A 337 12.94 15.18 16.18
N ARG A 338 12.65 14.13 16.95
CA ARG A 338 13.30 12.83 16.81
C ARG A 338 12.64 12.02 15.68
N PRO A 339 13.34 10.98 15.18
CA PRO A 339 12.71 9.95 14.39
C PRO A 339 11.46 9.41 15.09
N LYS A 340 10.36 9.31 14.35
CA LYS A 340 9.04 9.03 14.92
C LYS A 340 8.13 8.30 13.96
N ILE A 341 7.28 7.45 14.53
CA ILE A 341 6.15 6.84 13.84
C ILE A 341 4.87 7.57 14.24
N PHE A 342 4.00 7.85 13.29
CA PHE A 342 2.77 8.61 13.51
C PHE A 342 1.59 8.11 12.66
N TRP A 343 0.36 8.36 13.13
CA TRP A 343 -0.87 7.92 12.48
C TRP A 343 -2.06 8.83 12.84
N PRO A 344 -3.14 8.84 12.04
CA PRO A 344 -4.36 9.56 12.38
C PRO A 344 -5.09 8.90 13.57
N PRO A 345 -5.50 9.66 14.60
CA PRO A 345 -6.17 9.09 15.79
C PRO A 345 -7.59 8.57 15.49
N THR A 346 -8.19 8.98 14.38
CA THR A 346 -9.47 8.46 13.87
C THR A 346 -9.35 8.23 12.35
N THR A 347 -9.54 7.00 11.89
CA THR A 347 -9.26 6.61 10.49
C THR A 347 -10.13 5.44 10.02
N SER A 348 -10.29 5.24 8.71
CA SER A 348 -10.98 4.05 8.17
C SER A 348 -10.13 2.79 8.32
N SER A 349 -8.81 2.91 8.09
CA SER A 349 -7.85 1.83 8.21
C SER A 349 -6.54 2.32 8.83
N MET A 350 -5.73 1.40 9.37
CA MET A 350 -4.44 1.75 9.93
C MET A 350 -3.50 2.23 8.82
N SER A 351 -2.95 3.42 9.02
CA SER A 351 -2.07 4.12 8.08
C SER A 351 -0.97 4.84 8.87
N ALA A 352 0.01 4.08 9.37
CA ALA A 352 1.16 4.65 10.04
C ALA A 352 2.21 5.12 9.03
N ALA A 353 2.88 6.20 9.39
CA ALA A 353 3.94 6.85 8.64
C ALA A 353 5.18 7.01 9.51
N TYR A 354 6.33 7.19 8.87
CA TYR A 354 7.60 7.49 9.52
C TYR A 354 8.16 8.83 9.09
N ASP A 355 8.78 9.53 10.03
CA ASP A 355 9.54 10.76 9.80
C ASP A 355 10.82 10.76 10.63
N ASP A 356 11.96 10.93 9.94
CA ASP A 356 13.28 11.15 10.50
C ASP A 356 13.81 12.58 10.26
N SER A 357 13.04 13.42 9.55
CA SER A 357 13.46 14.77 9.15
C SER A 357 13.13 15.85 10.19
N GLY A 358 12.51 15.48 11.31
CA GLY A 358 12.19 16.38 12.41
C GLY A 358 11.05 17.36 12.14
N LYS A 359 10.20 17.08 11.13
CA LYS A 359 9.05 17.93 10.78
C LYS A 359 7.95 17.84 11.83
N LEU A 360 7.13 18.90 11.91
CA LEU A 360 6.01 18.96 12.85
C LEU A 360 4.87 18.02 12.39
N LEU A 361 4.03 17.59 13.34
CA LEU A 361 2.85 16.79 13.05
C LEU A 361 1.60 17.52 13.53
N THR A 362 0.53 17.50 12.74
CA THR A 362 -0.74 18.15 13.12
C THR A 362 -1.81 17.13 13.44
N SER A 363 -2.34 17.16 14.67
CA SER A 363 -3.43 16.30 15.14
C SER A 363 -3.22 14.79 14.93
N ALA A 364 -1.99 14.34 14.70
CA ALA A 364 -1.61 12.94 14.57
C ALA A 364 -1.16 12.37 15.92
N ALA A 365 -1.47 11.10 16.20
CA ALA A 365 -0.82 10.40 17.30
C ALA A 365 0.58 9.96 16.84
N PHE A 366 1.57 10.01 17.74
CA PHE A 366 2.94 9.60 17.42
C PHE A 366 3.69 9.10 18.65
N PHE A 367 4.80 8.40 18.41
CA PHE A 367 5.85 8.16 19.40
C PHE A 367 7.21 8.20 18.71
N SER A 368 8.24 8.62 19.45
CA SER A 368 9.62 8.68 18.93
C SER A 368 10.25 7.30 18.95
N THR A 369 10.80 6.87 17.81
CA THR A 369 11.51 5.61 17.64
C THR A 369 12.29 5.61 16.34
N GLU A 370 13.39 4.86 16.30
CA GLU A 370 14.14 4.52 15.08
C GLU A 370 13.84 3.08 14.61
N ASP A 371 13.06 2.33 15.39
CA ASP A 371 12.73 0.93 15.09
C ASP A 371 11.66 0.83 14.00
N LEU A 372 12.09 0.76 12.73
CA LEU A 372 11.23 0.59 11.56
C LEU A 372 10.47 -0.74 11.53
N SER A 373 10.91 -1.75 12.28
CA SER A 373 10.14 -3.00 12.39
C SER A 373 8.79 -2.80 13.10
N LEU A 374 8.66 -1.75 13.94
CA LEU A 374 7.36 -1.34 14.48
C LEU A 374 6.45 -0.77 13.39
N LEU A 375 7.00 -0.03 12.43
CA LEU A 375 6.23 0.49 11.30
C LEU A 375 5.68 -0.66 10.45
N ALA A 376 6.49 -1.70 10.23
CA ALA A 376 6.07 -2.92 9.54
C ALA A 376 4.88 -3.59 10.25
N ILE A 377 4.99 -3.83 11.56
CA ILE A 377 3.90 -4.40 12.36
C ILE A 377 2.64 -3.56 12.25
N LEU A 378 2.74 -2.24 12.49
CA LEU A 378 1.58 -1.36 12.52
C LEU A 378 0.86 -1.25 11.17
N ASN A 379 1.57 -1.45 10.05
CA ASN A 379 0.99 -1.40 8.71
C ASN A 379 0.60 -2.76 8.11
N SER A 380 0.83 -3.87 8.85
CA SER A 380 0.49 -5.23 8.44
C SER A 380 -1.02 -5.52 8.43
N ASN A 381 -1.42 -6.53 7.66
CA ASN A 381 -2.79 -7.04 7.63
C ASN A 381 -3.22 -7.59 9.00
N LEU A 382 -2.32 -8.25 9.73
CA LEU A 382 -2.58 -8.71 11.10
C LEU A 382 -2.97 -7.55 12.02
N PHE A 383 -2.21 -6.46 11.99
CA PHE A 383 -2.51 -5.32 12.85
C PHE A 383 -3.77 -4.57 12.41
N ALA A 384 -3.98 -4.43 11.10
CA ALA A 384 -5.21 -3.86 10.55
C ALA A 384 -6.45 -4.64 11.03
N TRP A 385 -6.42 -5.97 10.91
CA TRP A 385 -7.47 -6.86 11.39
C TRP A 385 -7.68 -6.72 12.91
N TYR A 386 -6.60 -6.75 13.70
CA TYR A 386 -6.66 -6.57 15.14
C TYR A 386 -7.31 -5.22 15.52
N ALA A 387 -6.86 -4.13 14.88
CA ALA A 387 -7.33 -2.79 15.13
C ALA A 387 -8.81 -2.64 14.76
N HIS A 388 -9.25 -3.25 13.66
CA HIS A 388 -10.67 -3.30 13.29
C HIS A 388 -11.49 -4.01 14.37
N ARG A 389 -11.09 -5.21 14.78
CA ARG A 389 -11.82 -5.98 15.80
C ARG A 389 -11.83 -5.33 17.19
N LYS A 390 -10.85 -4.48 17.53
CA LYS A 390 -10.71 -3.91 18.88
C LYS A 390 -11.05 -2.43 19.01
N TYR A 391 -10.83 -1.65 17.96
CA TYR A 391 -10.90 -0.20 18.02
C TYR A 391 -11.91 0.39 17.03
N TRP A 392 -12.66 -0.45 16.30
CA TRP A 392 -13.80 0.01 15.51
C TRP A 392 -14.82 0.74 16.40
N ASN A 393 -15.22 1.93 15.95
CA ASN A 393 -16.26 2.70 16.58
C ASN A 393 -17.48 2.74 15.67
N GLU A 394 -18.56 2.10 16.13
CA GLU A 394 -19.77 1.94 15.34
C GLU A 394 -20.49 3.26 15.02
N ALA A 395 -20.47 4.22 15.94
CA ALA A 395 -21.11 5.53 15.74
C ALA A 395 -20.35 6.39 14.71
N LEU A 396 -19.02 6.32 14.70
CA LEU A 396 -18.18 7.07 13.78
C LEU A 396 -17.92 6.33 12.47
N LYS A 397 -18.24 5.04 12.37
CA LYS A 397 -17.88 4.14 11.26
C LYS A 397 -16.38 4.22 10.91
N ARG A 398 -15.54 4.32 11.94
CA ARG A 398 -14.08 4.50 11.82
C ARG A 398 -13.36 3.84 13.00
N LEU A 399 -12.09 3.48 12.80
CA LEU A 399 -11.16 3.10 13.85
C LEU A 399 -10.83 4.29 14.74
N LYS A 400 -10.83 4.06 16.06
CA LYS A 400 -10.39 5.02 17.07
C LYS A 400 -9.01 4.63 17.60
N LEU A 401 -7.96 5.08 16.92
CA LEU A 401 -6.55 4.80 17.20
C LEU A 401 -5.89 5.89 18.08
N ASN A 402 -6.63 6.39 19.07
CA ASN A 402 -6.09 7.38 20.00
C ASN A 402 -4.98 6.79 20.89
N ILE A 403 -4.22 7.65 21.58
CA ILE A 403 -3.14 7.24 22.51
C ILE A 403 -3.63 6.18 23.50
N GLY A 404 -4.81 6.41 24.08
CA GLY A 404 -5.38 5.56 25.12
C GLY A 404 -5.55 4.09 24.69
N ASN A 405 -5.95 3.88 23.44
CA ASN A 405 -6.09 2.57 22.82
C ASN A 405 -4.74 2.02 22.36
N MET A 406 -3.99 2.81 21.59
CA MET A 406 -2.75 2.37 20.95
C MET A 406 -1.65 2.03 21.94
N GLN A 407 -1.55 2.73 23.07
CA GLN A 407 -0.57 2.41 24.12
C GLN A 407 -0.71 0.97 24.64
N LYS A 408 -1.90 0.35 24.51
CA LYS A 408 -2.21 -1.02 24.99
C LYS A 408 -2.14 -2.07 23.87
N ALA A 409 -1.90 -1.67 22.63
CA ALA A 409 -1.87 -2.60 21.50
C ALA A 409 -0.72 -3.60 21.69
N PRO A 410 -0.95 -4.92 21.54
CA PRO A 410 0.07 -5.94 21.74
C PRO A 410 1.01 -6.01 20.54
N ILE A 411 2.30 -5.97 20.82
CA ILE A 411 3.40 -6.00 19.87
C ILE A 411 4.31 -7.16 20.24
N ALA A 412 4.46 -8.12 19.33
CA ALA A 412 5.34 -9.27 19.52
C ALA A 412 6.79 -8.83 19.75
N ASP A 413 7.51 -9.52 20.64
CA ASP A 413 8.94 -9.32 20.80
C ASP A 413 9.68 -9.87 19.57
N ARG A 414 10.74 -9.20 19.13
CA ARG A 414 11.50 -9.52 17.91
C ARG A 414 12.97 -9.65 18.23
N ARG A 415 13.63 -10.66 17.67
CA ARG A 415 15.09 -10.77 17.68
C ARG A 415 15.71 -9.73 16.74
N GLU A 416 17.00 -9.45 16.92
CA GLU A 416 17.70 -8.45 16.12
C GLU A 416 17.72 -8.81 14.63
N GLU A 417 17.81 -10.09 14.27
CA GLU A 417 17.75 -10.52 12.87
C GLU A 417 16.39 -10.21 12.23
N GLN A 418 15.30 -10.44 12.97
CA GLN A 418 13.93 -10.16 12.52
C GLN A 418 13.68 -8.65 12.40
N LYS A 419 14.23 -7.86 13.32
CA LYS A 419 14.17 -6.39 13.21
C LYS A 419 14.91 -5.91 11.97
N ALA A 420 16.10 -6.43 11.70
CA ALA A 420 16.90 -6.06 10.54
C ALA A 420 16.18 -6.40 9.22
N GLU A 421 15.62 -7.61 9.10
CA GLU A 421 14.89 -8.02 7.89
C GLU A 421 13.67 -7.14 7.63
N LEU A 422 12.83 -6.90 8.65
CA LEU A 422 11.66 -6.02 8.51
C LEU A 422 12.08 -4.58 8.19
N THR A 423 13.16 -4.10 8.81
CA THR A 423 13.70 -2.75 8.58
C THR A 423 14.13 -2.56 7.12
N GLU A 424 14.83 -3.55 6.54
CA GLU A 424 15.25 -3.51 5.14
C GLU A 424 14.05 -3.39 4.19
N LEU A 425 13.00 -4.20 4.40
CA LEU A 425 11.78 -4.16 3.58
C LEU A 425 11.05 -2.83 3.72
N VAL A 426 10.93 -2.30 4.94
CA VAL A 426 10.33 -0.98 5.18
C VAL A 426 11.14 0.11 4.49
N GLN A 427 12.47 0.06 4.55
CA GLN A 427 13.32 1.06 3.92
C GLN A 427 13.14 1.09 2.39
N ARG A 428 12.95 -0.07 1.75
CA ARG A 428 12.61 -0.14 0.32
C ARG A 428 11.31 0.63 0.01
N ILE A 429 10.27 0.44 0.83
CA ILE A 429 8.99 1.18 0.69
C ILE A 429 9.18 2.68 0.95
N LEU A 430 9.98 3.08 1.95
CA LEU A 430 10.18 4.49 2.28
C LEU A 430 10.99 5.26 1.21
N ASN A 431 11.92 4.55 0.57
CA ASN A 431 12.76 5.09 -0.50
C ASN A 431 11.97 5.30 -1.78
N ASP A 432 11.10 4.35 -2.16
CA ASP A 432 10.24 4.44 -3.34
C ASP A 432 8.82 3.93 -3.07
N PRO A 433 7.94 4.76 -2.46
CA PRO A 433 6.59 4.36 -2.07
C PRO A 433 5.66 4.05 -3.23
N ASP A 434 5.99 4.53 -4.43
CA ASP A 434 5.19 4.41 -5.65
C ASP A 434 5.75 3.33 -6.60
N SER A 435 6.82 2.62 -6.18
CA SER A 435 7.36 1.46 -6.92
C SER A 435 6.36 0.32 -7.04
N PHE A 436 6.38 -0.37 -8.18
CA PHE A 436 5.60 -1.58 -8.41
C PHE A 436 5.98 -2.73 -7.46
N GLU A 437 7.20 -2.74 -6.91
CA GLU A 437 7.69 -3.75 -5.94
C GLU A 437 7.06 -3.58 -4.54
N VAL A 438 6.40 -2.44 -4.28
CA VAL A 438 5.82 -2.15 -2.96
C VAL A 438 4.75 -3.17 -2.59
N ALA A 439 3.98 -3.68 -3.55
CA ALA A 439 2.98 -4.72 -3.29
C ALA A 439 3.63 -6.02 -2.80
N ASP A 440 4.71 -6.46 -3.45
CA ASP A 440 5.44 -7.69 -3.09
C ASP A 440 6.18 -7.53 -1.77
N THR A 441 6.74 -6.34 -1.55
CA THR A 441 7.42 -5.99 -0.29
C THR A 441 6.43 -5.99 0.87
N LYS A 442 5.21 -5.43 0.68
CA LYS A 442 4.13 -5.50 1.68
C LYS A 442 3.72 -6.94 1.98
N TRP A 443 3.51 -7.76 0.95
CA TRP A 443 3.18 -9.17 1.12
C TRP A 443 4.27 -9.91 1.90
N LYS A 444 5.54 -9.68 1.60
CA LYS A 444 6.67 -10.29 2.33
C LYS A 444 6.70 -9.83 3.79
N ILE A 445 6.43 -8.56 4.06
CA ILE A 445 6.26 -8.05 5.43
C ILE A 445 5.15 -8.83 6.14
N ASP A 446 3.99 -9.00 5.52
CA ASP A 446 2.87 -9.73 6.14
C ASP A 446 3.24 -11.18 6.46
N GLN A 447 3.95 -11.89 5.56
CA GLN A 447 4.43 -13.25 5.85
C GLN A 447 5.36 -13.30 7.07
N LEU A 448 6.34 -12.39 7.14
CA LEU A 448 7.25 -12.31 8.28
C LEU A 448 6.52 -11.96 9.58
N ILE A 449 5.49 -11.11 9.51
CA ILE A 449 4.64 -10.80 10.66
C ILE A 449 3.81 -12.01 11.08
N TYR A 450 3.26 -12.79 10.15
CA TYR A 450 2.53 -14.01 10.49
C TYR A 450 3.41 -15.05 11.17
N GLU A 451 4.64 -15.23 10.68
CA GLU A 451 5.64 -16.09 11.32
C GLU A 451 6.02 -15.56 12.71
N LEU A 452 6.25 -14.25 12.85
CA LEU A 452 6.59 -13.61 14.12
C LEU A 452 5.51 -13.83 15.20
N TYR A 453 4.24 -13.88 14.81
CA TYR A 453 3.12 -14.14 15.71
C TYR A 453 2.71 -15.63 15.77
N GLU A 454 3.52 -16.51 15.17
CA GLU A 454 3.33 -17.97 15.11
C GLU A 454 1.93 -18.34 14.60
N LEU A 455 1.43 -17.65 13.58
CA LEU A 455 0.09 -17.85 13.06
C LEU A 455 -0.02 -19.16 12.27
N THR A 456 -1.12 -19.87 12.49
CA THR A 456 -1.48 -21.05 11.73
C THR A 456 -2.09 -20.65 10.37
N PRO A 457 -2.07 -21.53 9.35
CA PRO A 457 -2.72 -21.26 8.07
C PRO A 457 -4.21 -20.88 8.18
N MET A 458 -4.92 -21.46 9.17
CA MET A 458 -6.32 -21.12 9.43
C MET A 458 -6.49 -19.71 10.02
N GLU A 459 -5.57 -19.28 10.89
CA GLU A 459 -5.56 -17.92 11.44
C GLU A 459 -5.24 -16.89 10.34
N ILE A 460 -4.29 -17.20 9.47
CA ILE A 460 -3.92 -16.35 8.33
C ILE A 460 -5.13 -16.20 7.39
N ASN A 461 -5.77 -17.30 7.00
CA ASN A 461 -6.93 -17.24 6.11
C ASN A 461 -8.08 -16.38 6.69
N LEU A 462 -8.32 -16.48 8.00
CA LEU A 462 -9.31 -15.64 8.69
C LEU A 462 -8.97 -14.14 8.59
N ILE A 463 -7.70 -13.77 8.72
CA ILE A 463 -7.24 -12.38 8.61
C ILE A 463 -7.43 -11.86 7.18
N GLU A 464 -7.02 -12.64 6.18
CA GLU A 464 -7.05 -12.22 4.78
C GLU A 464 -8.49 -12.10 4.24
N GLU A 465 -9.37 -13.05 4.59
CA GLU A 465 -10.79 -13.01 4.20
C GLU A 465 -11.53 -11.78 4.73
N GLU A 466 -11.22 -11.36 5.96
CA GLU A 466 -11.84 -10.19 6.59
C GLU A 466 -11.18 -8.87 6.24
N SER A 467 -9.91 -8.88 5.84
CA SER A 467 -9.21 -7.68 5.37
C SER A 467 -9.59 -7.31 3.93
N SER A 468 -10.26 -8.22 3.22
CA SER A 468 -10.76 -8.04 1.85
C SER A 468 -12.20 -7.51 1.77
N GLN A 469 -12.85 -7.24 2.92
CA GLN A 469 -14.21 -6.69 3.07
C GLN A 469 -14.15 -5.24 3.55
#